data_AF-A0A0L8FXT4-F1
#
_entry.id   AF-A0A0L8FXT4-F1
#
_cell.length_a   1.000
_cell.length_b   1.000
_cell.length_c   1.000
_cell.angle_alpha   90.00
_cell.angle_beta   90.00
_cell.angle_gamma   90.00
#
_symmetry.space_group_name_H-M   'P 1'
#
loop_
_entity.id
_entity.type
_entity.pdbx_description
1 polymer ?
#
loop_
_entity_poly.entity_id
_entity_poly.type
_entity_poly.pdbx_seq_one_letter_code
_entity_poly.pdbx_strand_id
1 'polypeptide(L)'
;MSCKKFSFTSKLTVRKSAVSWLSSQGCSWQMACAQQKFSQASLNNMLLKKELFPINKRSQEAFLNHFQEAGLGPVANLQRVQQSAEVKKELQKDLTRMINDNEPIKEIIAHLKEYMTKHKLSDHEMVVLVWNTVMGTVEWNKKEELVAEQALKHLRNYSLLFTAVAKTEKSELNLMVRIQEYCYDNINFMKVFQKIIILFYKSEVLSEDVVLKWYRDSPSSKGKGIFVSQMKKFVEWLKSAEEESD
;
A
#
# COMPACT_ATOMS: atom_id res chain seq x y z
N MET A 1 14.93 14.39 -19.11
CA MET A 1 15.25 15.29 -17.97
C MET A 1 14.04 16.17 -17.71
N SER A 2 13.32 15.97 -16.60
CA SER A 2 12.48 17.03 -16.00
C SER A 2 12.13 16.61 -14.58
N CYS A 3 13.15 16.71 -13.73
CA CYS A 3 13.03 16.70 -12.28
C CYS A 3 13.35 18.13 -11.82
N LYS A 4 12.67 18.59 -10.76
CA LYS A 4 12.83 19.87 -10.05
C LYS A 4 12.02 21.06 -10.59
N LYS A 5 10.86 21.30 -9.96
CA LYS A 5 10.36 22.62 -9.50
C LYS A 5 8.93 22.56 -8.93
N PHE A 6 8.54 21.49 -8.22
CA PHE A 6 7.43 21.64 -7.26
C PHE A 6 8.00 22.36 -6.04
N SER A 7 7.63 23.62 -5.94
CA SER A 7 8.46 24.72 -5.49
C SER A 7 8.59 24.79 -3.97
N PHE A 8 9.82 25.07 -3.56
CA PHE A 8 10.27 25.38 -2.19
C PHE A 8 9.42 26.45 -1.48
N THR A 9 8.65 27.24 -2.23
CA THR A 9 7.79 28.33 -1.76
C THR A 9 6.56 27.85 -0.97
N SER A 10 5.95 26.69 -1.27
CA SER A 10 4.77 26.22 -0.51
C SER A 10 5.15 25.75 0.91
N LYS A 11 6.35 25.18 1.08
CA LYS A 11 6.84 24.65 2.35
C LYS A 11 7.19 25.74 3.37
N LEU A 12 7.72 26.88 2.90
CA LEU A 12 8.02 28.03 3.76
C LEU A 12 6.75 28.75 4.25
N THR A 13 5.71 28.81 3.41
CA THR A 13 4.44 29.44 3.76
C THR A 13 3.70 28.65 4.84
N VAL A 14 3.62 27.33 4.72
CA VAL A 14 2.99 26.47 5.76
C VAL A 14 3.71 26.61 7.10
N ARG A 15 5.05 26.67 7.10
CA ARG A 15 5.84 26.80 8.32
C ARG A 15 5.64 28.16 9.00
N LYS A 16 5.61 29.26 8.24
CA LYS A 16 5.35 30.61 8.80
C LYS A 16 3.91 30.74 9.33
N SER A 17 2.93 30.20 8.61
CA SER A 17 1.52 30.23 9.04
C SER A 17 1.28 29.38 10.28
N ALA A 18 1.88 28.18 10.38
CA ALA A 18 1.78 27.34 11.56
C ALA A 18 2.45 27.96 12.80
N VAL A 19 3.60 28.61 12.63
CA VAL A 19 4.30 29.31 13.74
C VAL A 19 3.54 30.55 14.19
N SER A 20 2.98 31.34 13.25
CA SER A 20 2.13 32.50 13.56
C SER A 20 0.86 32.09 14.32
N TRP A 21 0.24 30.97 13.93
CA TRP A 21 -0.94 30.41 14.60
C TRP A 21 -0.62 29.85 15.99
N LEU A 22 0.51 29.17 16.18
CA LEU A 22 0.94 28.72 17.52
C LEU A 22 1.22 29.90 18.46
N SER A 23 1.69 31.02 17.91
CA SER A 23 1.91 32.26 18.66
C SER A 23 0.62 32.95 19.10
N SER A 24 -0.49 32.80 18.35
CA SER A 24 -1.77 33.43 18.69
C SER A 24 -2.59 32.65 19.74
N GLN A 25 -2.23 31.39 20.00
CA GLN A 25 -2.87 30.53 21.00
C GLN A 25 -2.22 30.61 22.40
N GLY A 26 -1.25 31.51 22.62
CA GLY A 26 -0.68 31.77 23.96
C GLY A 26 0.31 30.70 24.47
N CYS A 27 0.80 29.79 23.62
CA CYS A 27 1.77 28.75 23.99
C CYS A 27 3.22 29.29 24.00
N SER A 28 3.55 30.16 24.95
CA SER A 28 4.87 30.81 25.08
C SER A 28 6.06 29.82 25.15
N TRP A 29 5.89 28.65 25.77
CA TRP A 29 6.94 27.63 25.88
C TRP A 29 7.24 26.86 24.57
N GLN A 30 6.41 27.01 23.53
CA GLN A 30 6.60 26.37 22.23
C GLN A 30 7.38 27.24 21.24
N MET A 31 7.54 28.54 21.52
CA MET A 31 8.32 29.47 20.68
C MET A 31 9.82 29.12 20.72
N ALA A 32 10.33 28.74 21.89
CA ALA A 32 11.71 28.27 22.05
C ALA A 32 12.00 26.98 21.27
N CYS A 33 11.02 26.08 21.18
CA CYS A 33 11.14 24.85 20.41
C CYS A 33 11.06 25.10 18.90
N ALA A 34 10.15 25.96 18.40
CA ALA A 34 9.98 26.19 16.96
C ALA A 34 11.20 26.82 16.25
N GLN A 35 12.04 27.54 16.99
CA GLN A 35 13.29 28.15 16.48
C GLN A 35 14.44 27.15 16.31
N GLN A 36 14.39 25.99 16.98
CA GLN A 36 15.43 24.95 16.86
C GLN A 36 15.07 23.97 15.75
N LYS A 37 15.53 24.24 14.52
CA LYS A 37 15.62 23.32 13.35
C LYS A 37 14.69 22.08 13.35
N PHE A 38 13.39 22.24 13.60
CA PHE A 38 12.47 21.12 13.42
C PHE A 38 12.30 20.83 11.93
N SER A 39 12.52 19.57 11.55
CA SER A 39 12.17 19.10 10.22
C SER A 39 10.66 19.24 10.02
N GLN A 40 10.21 19.44 8.77
CA GLN A 40 8.79 19.51 8.45
C GLN A 40 8.00 18.30 9.00
N ALA A 41 8.63 17.13 9.00
CA ALA A 41 8.05 15.91 9.57
C ALA A 41 7.81 16.03 11.08
N SER A 42 8.74 16.63 11.82
CA SER A 42 8.59 16.84 13.26
C SER A 42 7.51 17.87 13.61
N LEU A 43 7.38 18.95 12.83
CA LEU A 43 6.29 19.92 12.97
C LEU A 43 4.93 19.30 12.65
N ASN A 44 4.85 18.50 11.58
CA ASN A 44 3.64 17.77 11.23
C ASN A 44 3.26 16.78 12.35
N ASN A 45 4.21 15.99 12.86
CA ASN A 45 3.96 15.07 13.98
C ASN A 45 3.53 15.79 15.27
N MET A 46 4.03 16.99 15.51
CA MET A 46 3.62 17.81 16.65
C MET A 46 2.18 18.31 16.48
N LEU A 47 1.83 18.86 15.31
CA LEU A 47 0.47 19.34 14.99
C LEU A 47 -0.59 18.23 15.00
N LEU A 48 -0.16 16.98 14.80
CA LEU A 48 -1.01 15.80 14.83
C LEU A 48 -1.30 15.27 16.24
N LYS A 49 -0.59 15.75 17.27
CA LYS A 49 -0.91 15.40 18.66
C LYS A 49 -2.23 16.04 19.07
N LYS A 50 -3.24 15.20 19.30
CA LYS A 50 -4.56 15.58 19.86
C LYS A 50 -4.46 16.36 21.19
N GLU A 51 -3.31 16.30 21.85
CA GLU A 51 -2.98 17.02 23.08
C GLU A 51 -2.88 18.53 22.91
N LEU A 52 -2.64 19.03 21.68
CA LEU A 52 -2.63 20.47 21.39
C LEU A 52 -4.03 21.10 21.35
N PHE A 53 -5.09 20.29 21.33
CA PHE A 53 -6.47 20.75 21.29
C PHE A 53 -7.13 20.60 22.67
N PRO A 54 -7.86 21.63 23.15
CA PRO A 54 -8.65 21.52 24.37
C PRO A 54 -9.65 20.36 24.26
N ILE A 55 -9.89 19.65 25.37
CA ILE A 55 -10.64 18.38 25.43
C ILE A 55 -11.98 18.45 24.66
N ASN A 56 -12.63 19.61 24.71
CA ASN A 56 -13.95 19.85 24.11
C ASN A 56 -13.93 20.05 22.57
N LYS A 57 -12.75 20.02 21.91
CA LYS A 57 -12.60 20.18 20.44
C LYS A 57 -11.80 19.05 19.78
N ARG A 58 -11.59 17.92 20.48
CA ARG A 58 -10.78 16.78 19.99
C ARG A 58 -11.50 15.85 18.99
N SER A 59 -12.73 16.18 18.57
CA SER A 59 -13.43 15.41 17.54
C SER A 59 -12.75 15.61 16.18
N GLN A 60 -12.74 14.56 15.36
CA GLN A 60 -12.07 14.55 14.06
C GLN A 60 -12.68 15.59 13.10
N GLU A 61 -13.99 15.79 13.17
CA GLU A 61 -14.70 16.81 12.39
C GLU A 61 -14.37 18.24 12.84
N ALA A 62 -14.27 18.51 14.15
CA ALA A 62 -13.90 19.83 14.64
C ALA A 62 -12.46 20.20 14.25
N PHE A 63 -11.54 19.24 14.26
CA PHE A 63 -10.16 19.44 13.79
C PHE A 63 -10.15 19.72 12.28
N LEU A 64 -10.81 18.89 11.47
CA LEU A 64 -10.83 19.06 10.01
C LEU A 64 -11.43 20.41 9.60
N ASN A 65 -12.57 20.80 10.19
CA ASN A 65 -13.22 22.07 9.90
C ASN A 65 -12.35 23.26 10.35
N HIS A 66 -11.74 23.18 11.54
CA HIS A 66 -10.88 24.26 12.04
C HIS A 66 -9.64 24.49 11.18
N PHE A 67 -8.98 23.44 10.71
CA PHE A 67 -7.82 23.57 9.82
C PHE A 67 -8.20 23.92 8.38
N GLN A 68 -9.38 23.51 7.91
CA GLN A 68 -9.88 23.94 6.59
C GLN A 68 -10.26 25.42 6.59
N GLU A 69 -10.97 25.89 7.61
CA GLU A 69 -11.33 27.31 7.79
C GLU A 69 -10.09 28.19 7.99
N ALA A 70 -9.04 27.69 8.65
CA ALA A 70 -7.76 28.39 8.82
C ALA A 70 -6.84 28.36 7.58
N GLY A 71 -7.28 27.82 6.44
CA GLY A 71 -6.47 27.73 5.22
C GLY A 71 -5.33 26.70 5.28
N LEU A 72 -5.35 25.81 6.28
CA LEU A 72 -4.37 24.75 6.54
C LEU A 72 -4.90 23.36 6.13
N GLY A 73 -5.66 23.31 5.03
CA GLY A 73 -6.13 22.06 4.41
C GLY A 73 -5.05 20.97 4.19
N PRO A 74 -3.78 21.31 3.91
CA PRO A 74 -2.70 20.32 3.86
C PRO A 74 -2.47 19.58 5.18
N VAL A 75 -2.67 20.22 6.33
CA VAL A 75 -2.49 19.61 7.67
C VAL A 75 -3.64 18.64 7.99
N ALA A 76 -4.87 19.02 7.63
CA ALA A 76 -6.05 18.16 7.70
C ALA A 76 -5.89 16.89 6.84
N ASN A 77 -5.37 17.03 5.62
CA ASN A 77 -5.07 15.89 4.76
C ASN A 77 -3.93 15.02 5.31
N LEU A 78 -2.88 15.62 5.87
CA LEU A 78 -1.80 14.87 6.53
C LEU A 78 -2.33 14.04 7.71
N GLN A 79 -3.26 14.56 8.50
CA GLN A 79 -3.87 13.79 9.59
C GLN A 79 -4.69 12.61 9.08
N ARG A 80 -5.48 12.80 8.02
CA ARG A 80 -6.25 11.72 7.40
C ARG A 80 -5.32 10.62 6.84
N VAL A 81 -4.22 11.01 6.19
CA VAL A 81 -3.21 10.08 5.66
C VAL A 81 -2.47 9.37 6.80
N GLN A 82 -2.14 10.07 7.88
CA GLN A 82 -1.46 9.50 9.03
C GLN A 82 -2.34 8.46 9.74
N GLN A 83 -3.61 8.77 9.99
CA GLN A 83 -4.54 7.84 10.63
C GLN A 83 -4.78 6.59 9.77
N SER A 84 -4.91 6.75 8.45
CA SER A 84 -5.04 5.57 7.57
C SER A 84 -3.76 4.75 7.52
N ALA A 85 -2.58 5.38 7.60
CA ALA A 85 -1.31 4.68 7.69
C ALA A 85 -1.16 3.92 9.03
N GLU A 86 -1.59 4.50 10.15
CA GLU A 86 -1.58 3.83 11.46
C GLU A 86 -2.50 2.63 11.49
N VAL A 87 -3.74 2.77 10.98
CA VAL A 87 -4.68 1.65 10.86
C VAL A 87 -4.09 0.52 10.00
N LYS A 88 -3.48 0.86 8.85
CA LYS A 88 -2.81 -0.13 8.00
C LYS A 88 -1.65 -0.82 8.70
N LYS A 89 -0.87 -0.09 9.50
CA LYS A 89 0.26 -0.63 10.25
C LYS A 89 -0.21 -1.58 11.36
N GLU A 90 -1.27 -1.24 12.07
CA GLU A 90 -1.87 -2.15 13.07
C GLU A 90 -2.45 -3.39 12.41
N LEU A 91 -3.21 -3.24 11.31
CA LEU A 91 -3.71 -4.39 10.55
C LEU A 91 -2.57 -5.28 10.04
N GLN A 92 -1.49 -4.71 9.53
CA GLN A 92 -0.33 -5.48 9.09
C GLN A 92 0.31 -6.28 10.24
N LYS A 93 0.38 -5.72 11.45
CA LYS A 93 0.89 -6.44 12.64
C LYS A 93 -0.06 -7.58 13.03
N ASP A 94 -1.36 -7.32 13.08
CA ASP A 94 -2.37 -8.32 13.40
C ASP A 94 -2.31 -9.49 12.41
N LEU A 95 -2.27 -9.22 11.10
CA LEU A 95 -2.14 -10.27 10.08
C LEU A 95 -0.81 -11.02 10.17
N THR A 96 0.29 -10.33 10.48
CA THR A 96 1.59 -10.99 10.71
C THR A 96 1.50 -11.97 11.87
N ARG A 97 0.83 -11.58 12.97
CA ARG A 97 0.59 -12.45 14.12
C ARG A 97 -0.25 -13.67 13.73
N MET A 98 -1.41 -13.47 13.10
CA MET A 98 -2.31 -14.56 12.69
C MET A 98 -1.62 -15.56 11.74
N ILE A 99 -0.78 -15.06 10.82
CA ILE A 99 0.02 -15.90 9.92
C ILE A 99 1.05 -16.72 10.71
N ASN A 100 1.76 -16.10 11.64
CA ASN A 100 2.78 -16.78 12.45
C ASN A 100 2.17 -17.82 13.41
N ASP A 101 0.98 -17.55 13.92
CA ASP A 101 0.22 -18.45 14.78
C ASP A 101 -0.43 -19.60 13.98
N ASN A 102 -0.24 -19.63 12.65
CA ASN A 102 -0.85 -20.58 11.71
C ASN A 102 -2.38 -20.67 11.85
N GLU A 103 -3.03 -19.53 12.06
CA GLU A 103 -4.49 -19.48 12.12
C GLU A 103 -5.13 -19.97 10.81
N PRO A 104 -6.31 -20.59 10.86
CA PRO A 104 -7.00 -21.03 9.66
C PRO A 104 -7.26 -19.87 8.71
N ILE A 105 -7.00 -20.05 7.41
CA ILE A 105 -7.16 -19.01 6.38
C ILE A 105 -8.57 -18.39 6.40
N LYS A 106 -9.60 -19.17 6.75
CA LYS A 106 -10.98 -18.68 6.88
C LYS A 106 -11.14 -17.62 7.97
N GLU A 107 -10.46 -17.78 9.11
CA GLU A 107 -10.46 -16.81 10.21
C GLU A 107 -9.73 -15.52 9.81
N ILE A 108 -8.59 -15.66 9.12
CA ILE A 108 -7.85 -14.51 8.56
C ILE A 108 -8.74 -13.74 7.57
N ILE A 109 -9.46 -14.44 6.69
CA ILE A 109 -10.40 -13.82 5.75
C ILE A 109 -11.55 -13.11 6.49
N ALA A 110 -12.10 -13.71 7.55
CA ALA A 110 -13.16 -13.10 8.34
C ALA A 110 -12.67 -11.79 9.00
N HIS A 111 -11.50 -11.83 9.62
CA HIS A 111 -10.84 -10.68 10.23
C HIS A 111 -10.58 -9.55 9.21
N LEU A 112 -10.08 -9.89 8.02
CA LEU A 112 -9.87 -8.93 6.94
C LEU A 112 -11.17 -8.24 6.52
N LYS A 113 -12.25 -9.00 6.33
CA LYS A 113 -13.56 -8.44 5.94
C LYS A 113 -14.11 -7.50 7.01
N GLU A 114 -13.97 -7.85 8.28
CA GLU A 114 -14.36 -6.98 9.40
C GLU A 114 -13.54 -5.68 9.38
N TYR A 115 -12.22 -5.75 9.24
CA TYR A 115 -11.36 -4.57 9.16
C TYR A 115 -11.67 -3.69 7.94
N MET A 116 -11.94 -4.29 6.78
CA MET A 116 -12.31 -3.56 5.56
C MET A 116 -13.58 -2.73 5.77
N THR A 117 -14.61 -3.32 6.37
CA THR A 117 -15.88 -2.63 6.63
C THR A 117 -15.75 -1.57 7.72
N LYS A 118 -15.06 -1.89 8.82
CA LYS A 118 -14.84 -0.97 9.95
C LYS A 118 -14.07 0.29 9.58
N HIS A 119 -13.03 0.15 8.74
CA HIS A 119 -12.14 1.26 8.38
C HIS A 119 -12.36 1.79 6.97
N LYS A 120 -13.35 1.28 6.24
CA LYS A 120 -13.66 1.63 4.84
C LYS A 120 -12.43 1.56 3.93
N LEU A 121 -11.61 0.54 4.14
CA LEU A 121 -10.42 0.30 3.33
C LEU A 121 -10.84 -0.24 1.97
N SER A 122 -10.17 0.23 0.93
CA SER A 122 -10.47 -0.21 -0.43
C SER A 122 -9.79 -1.55 -0.76
N ASP A 123 -10.43 -2.35 -1.63
CA ASP A 123 -9.91 -3.66 -2.06
C ASP A 123 -8.47 -3.58 -2.60
N HIS A 124 -8.19 -2.52 -3.36
CA HIS A 124 -6.90 -2.31 -4.00
C HIS A 124 -5.78 -1.88 -3.03
N GLU A 125 -6.12 -1.33 -1.85
CA GLU A 125 -5.16 -1.12 -0.77
C GLU A 125 -4.99 -2.39 0.07
N MET A 126 -6.09 -3.12 0.28
CA MET A 126 -6.10 -4.34 1.06
C MET A 126 -5.23 -5.43 0.42
N VAL A 127 -5.37 -5.64 -0.89
CA VAL A 127 -4.59 -6.63 -1.63
C VAL A 127 -3.07 -6.38 -1.56
N VAL A 128 -2.66 -5.10 -1.57
CA VAL A 128 -1.25 -4.70 -1.44
C VAL A 128 -0.75 -4.97 -0.01
N LEU A 129 -1.57 -4.69 1.00
CA LEU A 129 -1.24 -4.96 2.40
C LEU A 129 -1.09 -6.47 2.65
N VAL A 130 -2.04 -7.26 2.18
CA VAL A 130 -1.99 -8.74 2.28
C VAL A 130 -0.74 -9.27 1.59
N TRP A 131 -0.45 -8.84 0.36
CA TRP A 131 0.78 -9.24 -0.35
C TRP A 131 2.04 -8.93 0.47
N ASN A 132 2.18 -7.69 0.96
CA ASN A 132 3.35 -7.28 1.73
C ASN A 132 3.51 -8.09 3.03
N THR A 133 2.40 -8.45 3.67
CA THR A 133 2.41 -9.23 4.91
C THR A 133 2.77 -10.69 4.63
N VAL A 134 2.09 -11.32 3.68
CA VAL A 134 2.33 -12.73 3.29
C VAL A 134 3.76 -12.92 2.78
N MET A 135 4.29 -12.01 1.97
CA MET A 135 5.66 -12.11 1.47
C MET A 135 6.73 -11.71 2.48
N GLY A 136 6.37 -10.90 3.49
CA GLY A 136 7.28 -10.42 4.53
C GLY A 136 7.42 -11.35 5.73
N THR A 137 6.54 -12.34 5.88
CA THR A 137 6.56 -13.34 6.97
C THR A 137 7.52 -14.51 6.70
N VAL A 138 8.07 -14.60 5.48
CA VAL A 138 8.91 -15.72 5.05
C VAL A 138 10.36 -15.28 4.91
N GLU A 139 11.26 -16.08 5.46
CA GLU A 139 12.68 -16.00 5.13
C GLU A 139 12.96 -16.78 3.84
N TRP A 140 13.41 -16.04 2.81
CA TRP A 140 13.56 -16.57 1.46
C TRP A 140 14.90 -17.24 1.24
N ASN A 141 14.89 -18.35 0.52
CA ASN A 141 16.11 -19.00 0.08
C ASN A 141 16.95 -18.08 -0.84
N LYS A 142 18.27 -18.20 -0.76
CA LYS A 142 19.21 -17.45 -1.61
C LYS A 142 19.47 -18.14 -2.95
N LYS A 143 19.17 -19.43 -3.08
CA LYS A 143 19.29 -20.18 -4.34
C LYS A 143 18.04 -19.97 -5.19
N GLU A 144 18.24 -19.57 -6.45
CA GLU A 144 17.16 -19.18 -7.38
C GLU A 144 16.11 -20.29 -7.58
N GLU A 145 16.52 -21.54 -7.74
CA GLU A 145 15.58 -22.66 -7.96
C GLU A 145 14.76 -22.97 -6.70
N LEU A 146 15.43 -22.99 -5.54
CA LEU A 146 14.77 -23.28 -4.26
C LEU A 146 13.80 -22.18 -3.84
N VAL A 147 14.14 -20.91 -4.09
CA VAL A 147 13.24 -19.79 -3.77
C VAL A 147 11.99 -19.82 -4.66
N ALA A 148 12.11 -20.27 -5.92
CA ALA A 148 10.97 -20.38 -6.82
C ALA A 148 9.95 -21.40 -6.29
N GLU A 149 10.41 -22.58 -5.91
CA GLU A 149 9.54 -23.63 -5.36
C GLU A 149 8.93 -23.23 -4.01
N GLN A 150 9.76 -22.64 -3.12
CA GLN A 150 9.31 -22.14 -1.83
C GLN A 150 8.22 -21.07 -1.98
N ALA A 151 8.42 -20.10 -2.90
CA ALA A 151 7.46 -19.03 -3.16
C ALA A 151 6.13 -19.58 -3.69
N LEU A 152 6.17 -20.50 -4.65
CA LEU A 152 4.95 -21.08 -5.21
C LEU A 152 4.18 -21.90 -4.17
N LYS A 153 4.88 -22.67 -3.33
CA LYS A 153 4.25 -23.43 -2.23
C LYS A 153 3.61 -22.48 -1.22
N HIS A 154 4.32 -21.44 -0.81
CA HIS A 154 3.81 -20.44 0.12
C HIS A 154 2.59 -19.73 -0.43
N LEU A 155 2.67 -19.16 -1.64
CA LEU A 155 1.57 -18.43 -2.26
C LEU A 155 0.36 -19.31 -2.56
N ARG A 156 0.56 -20.60 -2.85
CA ARG A 156 -0.54 -21.56 -3.02
C ARG A 156 -1.31 -21.76 -1.72
N ASN A 157 -0.64 -21.80 -0.57
CA ASN A 157 -1.32 -21.92 0.72
C ASN A 157 -2.21 -20.71 1.00
N TYR A 158 -1.84 -19.52 0.51
CA TYR A 158 -2.61 -18.29 0.71
C TYR A 158 -3.49 -17.89 -0.49
N SER A 159 -3.69 -18.77 -1.48
CA SER A 159 -4.48 -18.43 -2.68
C SER A 159 -5.90 -17.98 -2.34
N LEU A 160 -6.59 -18.72 -1.46
CA LEU A 160 -7.94 -18.38 -0.98
C LEU A 160 -7.98 -17.02 -0.27
N LEU A 161 -6.90 -16.65 0.41
CA LEU A 161 -6.78 -15.33 1.06
C LEU A 161 -6.72 -14.22 0.00
N PHE A 162 -5.92 -14.41 -1.05
CA PHE A 162 -5.83 -13.46 -2.16
C PHE A 162 -7.15 -13.36 -2.94
N THR A 163 -7.81 -14.48 -3.23
CA THR A 163 -9.14 -14.49 -3.88
C THR A 163 -10.17 -13.69 -3.07
N ALA A 164 -10.08 -13.70 -1.73
CA ALA A 164 -11.01 -12.97 -0.89
C ALA A 164 -10.84 -11.43 -0.95
N VAL A 165 -9.65 -10.93 -1.34
CA VAL A 165 -9.33 -9.49 -1.37
C VAL A 165 -9.14 -8.93 -2.78
N ALA A 166 -8.88 -9.78 -3.78
CA ALA A 166 -8.75 -9.42 -5.19
C ALA A 166 -10.10 -9.57 -5.91
N LYS A 167 -11.10 -8.75 -5.54
CA LYS A 167 -12.49 -8.88 -6.03
C LYS A 167 -12.83 -8.04 -7.25
N THR A 168 -11.99 -7.06 -7.56
CA THR A 168 -12.19 -6.12 -8.66
C THR A 168 -10.99 -6.16 -9.59
N GLU A 169 -11.20 -5.86 -10.87
CA GLU A 169 -10.11 -5.72 -11.84
C GLU A 169 -9.01 -4.77 -11.33
N LYS A 170 -9.40 -3.70 -10.62
CA LYS A 170 -8.45 -2.73 -10.07
C LYS A 170 -7.59 -3.35 -8.97
N SER A 171 -8.16 -4.17 -8.09
CA SER A 171 -7.40 -4.88 -7.05
C SER A 171 -6.49 -5.95 -7.64
N GLU A 172 -6.96 -6.71 -8.64
CA GLU A 172 -6.16 -7.71 -9.35
C GLU A 172 -4.98 -7.06 -10.10
N LEU A 173 -5.22 -5.96 -10.81
CA LEU A 173 -4.17 -5.24 -11.52
C LEU A 173 -3.14 -4.66 -10.54
N ASN A 174 -3.59 -4.11 -9.41
CA ASN A 174 -2.70 -3.64 -8.35
C ASN A 174 -1.86 -4.78 -7.77
N LEU A 175 -2.44 -5.98 -7.60
CA LEU A 175 -1.71 -7.16 -7.17
C LEU A 175 -0.62 -7.53 -8.19
N MET A 176 -0.96 -7.60 -9.49
CA MET A 176 0.03 -7.87 -10.55
C MET A 176 1.17 -6.86 -10.57
N VAL A 177 0.86 -5.57 -10.48
CA VAL A 177 1.88 -4.51 -10.38
C VAL A 177 2.74 -4.72 -9.14
N ARG A 178 2.13 -5.07 -8.00
CA ARG A 178 2.89 -5.29 -6.76
C ARG A 178 3.83 -6.50 -6.84
N ILE A 179 3.39 -7.59 -7.49
CA ILE A 179 4.23 -8.77 -7.77
C ILE A 179 5.40 -8.38 -8.69
N GLN A 180 5.14 -7.61 -9.74
CA GLN A 180 6.16 -7.12 -10.67
C GLN A 180 7.24 -6.31 -9.94
N GLU A 181 6.83 -5.33 -9.13
CA GLU A 181 7.75 -4.52 -8.33
C GLU A 181 8.59 -5.38 -7.38
N TYR A 182 7.95 -6.32 -6.68
CA TYR A 182 8.63 -7.21 -5.75
C TYR A 182 9.66 -8.09 -6.45
N CYS A 183 9.31 -8.67 -7.60
CA CYS A 183 10.22 -9.52 -8.37
C CYS A 183 11.37 -8.72 -8.99
N TYR A 184 11.15 -7.44 -9.30
CA TYR A 184 12.21 -6.55 -9.80
C TYR A 184 13.20 -6.17 -8.70
N ASP A 185 12.67 -5.80 -7.53
CA ASP A 185 13.48 -5.35 -6.40
C ASP A 185 14.28 -6.52 -5.77
N ASN A 186 13.85 -7.78 -6.00
CA ASN A 186 14.52 -8.98 -5.52
C ASN A 186 15.04 -9.86 -6.66
N ILE A 187 16.35 -9.82 -6.92
CA ILE A 187 16.99 -10.53 -8.05
C ILE A 187 16.64 -12.03 -8.09
N ASN A 188 16.52 -12.68 -6.91
CA ASN A 188 16.18 -14.10 -6.82
C ASN A 188 14.77 -14.43 -7.34
N PHE A 189 13.88 -13.44 -7.44
CA PHE A 189 12.51 -13.57 -7.93
C PHE A 189 12.35 -13.18 -9.41
N MET A 190 13.41 -12.74 -10.07
CA MET A 190 13.34 -12.25 -11.45
C MET A 190 12.79 -13.29 -12.44
N LYS A 191 13.08 -14.59 -12.26
CA LYS A 191 12.53 -15.69 -13.07
C LYS A 191 11.29 -16.35 -12.45
N VAL A 192 10.83 -15.88 -11.29
CA VAL A 192 9.70 -16.44 -10.54
C VAL A 192 8.40 -15.72 -10.89
N PHE A 193 8.48 -14.47 -11.35
CA PHE A 193 7.34 -13.64 -11.74
C PHE A 193 6.29 -14.38 -12.59
N GLN A 194 6.69 -14.94 -13.74
CA GLN A 194 5.76 -15.65 -14.63
C GLN A 194 5.06 -16.81 -13.91
N LYS A 195 5.80 -17.57 -13.09
CA LYS A 195 5.25 -18.71 -12.35
C LYS A 195 4.22 -18.27 -11.32
N ILE A 196 4.43 -17.13 -10.66
CA ILE A 196 3.47 -16.55 -9.71
C ILE A 196 2.18 -16.15 -10.44
N ILE A 197 2.29 -15.46 -11.58
CA ILE A 197 1.10 -15.06 -12.35
C ILE A 197 0.31 -16.27 -12.82
N ILE A 198 0.98 -17.31 -13.33
CA ILE A 198 0.31 -18.56 -13.74
C ILE A 198 -0.37 -19.24 -12.54
N LEU A 199 0.28 -19.27 -11.36
CA LEU A 199 -0.32 -19.83 -10.15
C LEU A 199 -1.60 -19.08 -9.77
N PHE A 200 -1.57 -17.76 -9.79
CA PHE A 200 -2.72 -16.92 -9.42
C PHE A 200 -3.83 -16.95 -10.46
N TYR A 201 -3.51 -17.03 -11.76
CA TYR A 201 -4.49 -17.30 -12.80
C TYR A 201 -5.20 -18.63 -12.57
N LYS A 202 -4.43 -19.73 -12.37
CA LYS A 202 -4.99 -21.06 -12.10
C LYS A 202 -5.77 -21.17 -10.79
N SER A 203 -5.54 -20.26 -9.85
CA SER A 203 -6.23 -20.25 -8.55
C SER A 203 -7.39 -19.25 -8.52
N GLU A 204 -7.79 -18.70 -9.68
CA GLU A 204 -8.87 -17.71 -9.79
C GLU A 204 -8.63 -16.45 -8.94
N VAL A 205 -7.36 -16.10 -8.73
CA VAL A 205 -6.95 -14.84 -8.06
C VAL A 205 -6.80 -13.72 -9.09
N LEU A 206 -6.39 -14.06 -10.32
CA LEU A 206 -6.25 -13.12 -11.43
C LEU A 206 -7.10 -13.60 -12.60
N SER A 207 -7.94 -12.72 -13.11
CA SER A 207 -8.70 -12.94 -14.34
C SER A 207 -7.82 -12.82 -15.58
N GLU A 208 -8.27 -13.44 -16.66
CA GLU A 208 -7.63 -13.34 -17.97
C GLU A 208 -7.52 -11.89 -18.46
N ASP A 209 -8.63 -11.16 -18.38
CA ASP A 209 -8.72 -9.75 -18.77
C ASP A 209 -7.67 -8.90 -18.10
N VAL A 210 -7.42 -9.11 -16.79
CA VAL A 210 -6.44 -8.36 -16.04
C VAL A 210 -5.01 -8.71 -16.47
N VAL A 211 -4.73 -9.98 -16.76
CA VAL A 211 -3.42 -10.40 -17.29
C VAL A 211 -3.16 -9.76 -18.65
N LEU A 212 -4.14 -9.78 -19.55
CA LEU A 212 -4.05 -9.17 -20.89
C LEU A 212 -3.91 -7.64 -20.80
N LYS A 213 -4.67 -7.00 -19.92
CA LYS A 213 -4.62 -5.56 -19.63
C LYS A 213 -3.26 -5.15 -19.08
N TRP A 214 -2.72 -5.89 -18.11
CA TRP A 214 -1.38 -5.65 -17.59
C TRP A 214 -0.31 -5.81 -18.68
N TYR A 215 -0.42 -6.82 -19.55
CA TYR A 215 0.54 -7.05 -20.63
C TYR A 215 0.56 -5.88 -21.64
N ARG A 216 -0.62 -5.39 -22.03
CA ARG A 216 -0.77 -4.26 -22.96
C ARG A 216 -0.31 -2.94 -22.36
N ASP A 217 -0.82 -2.61 -21.18
CA ASP A 217 -0.65 -1.27 -20.61
C ASP A 217 0.66 -1.16 -19.81
N SER A 218 1.11 -2.28 -19.20
CA SER A 218 2.30 -2.40 -18.36
C SER A 218 2.47 -1.18 -17.43
N PRO A 219 1.61 -1.05 -16.41
CA PRO A 219 1.47 0.20 -15.65
C PRO A 219 2.74 0.61 -14.89
N SER A 220 3.60 -0.35 -14.54
CA SER A 220 4.87 -0.09 -13.89
C SER A 220 6.05 -0.17 -14.86
N SER A 221 6.95 0.82 -14.78
CA SER A 221 8.18 0.86 -15.56
C SER A 221 9.28 -0.08 -15.04
N LYS A 222 9.14 -0.59 -13.80
CA LYS A 222 10.15 -1.48 -13.17
C LYS A 222 10.20 -2.83 -13.87
N GLY A 223 11.31 -3.11 -14.56
CA GLY A 223 11.50 -4.40 -15.23
C GLY A 223 10.53 -4.68 -16.38
N LYS A 224 9.81 -3.66 -16.90
CA LYS A 224 8.76 -3.81 -17.92
C LYS A 224 9.18 -4.71 -19.09
N GLY A 225 10.29 -4.39 -19.76
CA GLY A 225 10.75 -5.16 -20.92
C GLY A 225 11.04 -6.64 -20.61
N ILE A 226 11.61 -6.90 -19.43
CA ILE A 226 11.96 -8.26 -19.00
C ILE A 226 10.69 -9.05 -18.71
N PHE A 227 9.77 -8.51 -17.90
CA PHE A 227 8.57 -9.24 -17.50
C PHE A 227 7.55 -9.39 -18.63
N VAL A 228 7.40 -8.39 -19.51
CA VAL A 228 6.59 -8.53 -20.74
C VAL A 228 7.16 -9.64 -21.61
N SER A 229 8.49 -9.69 -21.80
CA SER A 229 9.13 -10.77 -22.55
C SER A 229 8.89 -12.16 -21.93
N GLN A 230 8.98 -12.28 -20.60
CA GLN A 230 8.69 -13.54 -19.90
C GLN A 230 7.23 -13.99 -20.07
N MET A 231 6.29 -13.04 -20.08
CA MET A 231 4.86 -13.33 -20.16
C MET A 231 4.37 -13.65 -21.57
N LYS A 232 5.15 -13.34 -22.62
CA LYS A 232 4.74 -13.44 -24.03
C LYS A 232 4.09 -14.79 -24.37
N LYS A 233 4.77 -15.90 -24.10
CA LYS A 233 4.25 -17.25 -24.40
C LYS A 233 2.94 -17.58 -23.67
N PHE A 234 2.81 -17.11 -22.43
CA PHE A 234 1.60 -17.35 -21.63
C PHE A 234 0.42 -16.52 -22.16
N VAL A 235 0.66 -15.27 -22.54
CA VAL A 235 -0.36 -14.40 -23.14
C VAL A 235 -0.78 -14.89 -24.53
N GLU A 236 0.15 -15.39 -25.33
CA GLU A 236 -0.17 -16.05 -26.61
C GLU A 236 -1.08 -17.26 -26.37
N TRP A 237 -0.77 -18.09 -25.37
CA TRP A 237 -1.61 -19.22 -25.00
C TRP A 237 -3.02 -18.82 -24.55
N LEU A 238 -3.15 -17.77 -23.71
CA LEU A 238 -4.47 -17.27 -23.27
C LEU A 238 -5.35 -16.89 -24.47
N LYS A 239 -4.79 -16.10 -25.40
CA LYS A 239 -5.52 -15.66 -26.60
C LYS A 239 -5.92 -16.81 -27.53
N SER A 240 -5.04 -17.79 -27.71
CA SER A 240 -5.37 -18.96 -28.55
C SER A 240 -6.40 -19.88 -27.91
N ALA A 241 -6.45 -19.95 -26.57
CA ALA A 241 -7.46 -20.74 -25.87
C ALA A 241 -8.86 -20.13 -26.01
N GLU A 242 -8.96 -18.81 -26.12
CA GLU A 242 -10.23 -18.10 -26.41
C GLU A 242 -10.73 -18.43 -27.83
N GLU A 243 -9.84 -18.36 -28.84
CA GLU A 243 -10.16 -18.62 -30.26
C GLU A 243 -10.56 -20.07 -30.59
N GLU A 244 -10.19 -21.07 -29.78
CA GLU A 244 -10.59 -22.47 -29.96
C GLU A 244 -11.93 -22.83 -29.27
N SER A 245 -12.47 -21.92 -28.45
CA SER A 245 -13.68 -22.14 -27.66
C SER A 245 -14.96 -21.52 -28.24
N ASP A 246 -14.81 -20.76 -29.33
CA ASP A 246 -15.88 -20.21 -30.19
C ASP A 246 -16.08 -21.05 -31.47
#